data_AF-A0A1F4QEX7-F1
#
_entry.id   AF-A0A1F4QEX7-F1
#
_cell.length_a   1.000
_cell.length_b   1.000
_cell.length_c   1.000
_cell.angle_alpha   90.00
_cell.angle_beta   90.00
_cell.angle_gamma   90.00
#
_symmetry.space_group_name_H-M   'P 1'
#
loop_
_entity.id
_entity.type
_entity.pdbx_description
1 polymer ?
#
loop_
_entity_poly.entity_id
_entity_poly.type
_entity_poly.pdbx_seq_one_letter_code
_entity_poly.pdbx_strand_id
1 'polypeptide(L)'
;MAGRILPVAFACFEDATLRKSQNALELALLLLVKASLPPGGTPLFVMDRGYARVALLGQLRQAGIPYLVRGRRQTMVRLGPQRLALGRVPYR
;
A
#
# COMPACT_ATOMS: atom_id res chain seq x y z
N MET A 1 -10.49 -22.37 20.91
CA MET A 1 -9.95 -21.01 20.82
C MET A 1 -8.98 -20.97 19.64
N ALA A 2 -9.38 -20.41 18.49
CA ALA A 2 -8.43 -20.21 17.39
C ALA A 2 -7.56 -18.99 17.73
N GLY A 3 -6.29 -19.22 18.07
CA GLY A 3 -5.34 -18.15 18.32
C GLY A 3 -5.23 -17.24 17.09
N ARG A 4 -5.33 -15.92 17.29
CA ARG A 4 -5.08 -14.96 16.21
C ARG A 4 -3.58 -14.85 16.03
N ILE A 5 -3.05 -15.41 14.95
CA ILE A 5 -1.64 -15.26 14.56
C ILE A 5 -1.57 -14.06 13.62
N LEU A 6 -0.63 -13.14 13.88
CA LEU A 6 -0.30 -12.07 12.94
C LEU A 6 0.92 -12.52 12.13
N PRO A 7 0.75 -13.03 10.89
CA PRO A 7 1.90 -13.42 10.07
C PRO A 7 2.73 -12.18 9.75
N VAL A 8 4.04 -12.26 9.98
CA VAL A 8 5.01 -11.21 9.62
C VAL A 8 5.63 -11.57 8.27
N ALA A 9 5.54 -10.64 7.32
CA ALA A 9 6.23 -10.72 6.04
C ALA A 9 7.24 -9.59 5.94
N PHE A 10 8.48 -9.92 5.57
CA PHE A 10 9.54 -8.95 5.31
C PHE A 10 10.33 -9.40 4.09
N ALA A 11 10.95 -8.46 3.41
CA ALA A 11 11.89 -8.73 2.34
C ALA A 11 13.17 -7.93 2.61
N CYS A 12 14.30 -8.63 2.57
CA CYS A 12 15.62 -8.04 2.76
C CYS A 12 16.32 -7.91 1.42
N PHE A 13 17.03 -6.82 1.22
CA PHE A 13 17.77 -6.55 0.00
C PHE A 13 19.10 -5.89 0.33
N GLU A 14 20.13 -6.18 -0.45
CA GLU A 14 21.40 -5.48 -0.37
C GLU A 14 21.35 -4.21 -1.22
N ASP A 15 21.59 -3.06 -0.59
CA ASP A 15 21.45 -1.75 -1.22
C ASP A 15 22.37 -1.58 -2.45
N ALA A 16 23.56 -2.20 -2.41
CA ALA A 16 24.54 -2.14 -3.49
C ALA A 16 24.15 -2.93 -4.76
N THR A 17 23.24 -3.90 -4.66
CA THR A 17 22.81 -4.76 -5.79
C THR A 17 21.46 -4.34 -6.38
N LEU A 18 20.83 -3.30 -5.80
CA LEU A 18 19.52 -2.80 -6.20
C LEU A 18 19.56 -2.00 -7.50
N ARG A 19 19.53 -2.72 -8.63
CA ARG A 19 19.26 -2.12 -9.95
C ARG A 19 17.80 -1.67 -10.13
N LYS A 20 16.89 -2.05 -9.22
CA LYS A 20 15.46 -1.71 -9.26
C LYS A 20 15.12 -0.64 -8.23
N SER A 21 14.11 0.17 -8.54
CA SER A 21 13.61 1.18 -7.60
C SER A 21 12.95 0.52 -6.39
N GLN A 22 13.07 1.15 -5.21
CA GLN A 22 12.40 0.74 -3.96
C GLN A 22 10.90 0.43 -4.15
N ASN A 23 10.22 1.19 -5.03
CA ASN A 23 8.81 0.98 -5.36
C ASN A 23 8.53 -0.41 -5.96
N ALA A 24 9.45 -0.91 -6.80
CA ALA A 24 9.29 -2.21 -7.45
C ALA A 24 9.41 -3.36 -6.45
N LEU A 25 10.31 -3.24 -5.47
CA LEU A 25 10.46 -4.22 -4.41
C LEU A 25 9.24 -4.28 -3.50
N GLU A 26 8.73 -3.12 -3.09
CA GLU A 26 7.54 -3.04 -2.25
C GLU A 26 6.32 -3.59 -2.96
N LEU A 27 6.11 -3.24 -4.23
CA LEU A 27 5.03 -3.85 -5.00
C LEU A 27 5.17 -5.36 -5.07
N ALA A 28 6.38 -5.87 -5.34
CA ALA A 28 6.63 -7.31 -5.40
C ALA A 28 6.28 -8.00 -4.07
N LEU A 29 6.65 -7.40 -2.93
CA LEU A 29 6.29 -7.93 -1.61
C LEU A 29 4.77 -7.94 -1.41
N LEU A 30 4.06 -6.85 -1.74
CA LEU A 30 2.60 -6.79 -1.62
C LEU A 30 1.90 -7.82 -2.51
N LEU A 31 2.41 -8.03 -3.74
CA LEU A 31 1.88 -9.06 -4.63
C LEU A 31 2.16 -10.48 -4.12
N LEU A 32 3.33 -10.73 -3.53
CA LEU A 32 3.66 -12.00 -2.91
C LEU A 32 2.73 -12.29 -1.73
N VAL A 33 2.48 -11.30 -0.86
CA VAL A 33 1.52 -11.44 0.24
C VAL A 33 0.13 -11.77 -0.29
N LYS A 34 -0.35 -11.09 -1.34
CA LYS A 34 -1.62 -11.40 -1.99
C LYS A 34 -1.66 -12.83 -2.52
N ALA A 35 -0.60 -13.29 -3.18
CA ALA A 35 -0.52 -14.63 -3.75
C ALA A 35 -0.49 -15.75 -2.69
N SER A 36 0.01 -15.45 -1.49
CA SER A 36 0.05 -16.38 -0.36
C SER A 36 -1.28 -16.54 0.38
N LEU A 37 -2.31 -15.74 0.06
CA LEU A 37 -3.62 -15.87 0.69
C LEU A 37 -4.39 -17.07 0.13
N PRO A 38 -5.29 -17.67 0.93
CA PRO A 38 -6.20 -18.71 0.45
C PRO A 38 -7.01 -18.23 -0.76
N PRO A 39 -7.45 -19.15 -1.65
CA PRO A 39 -8.30 -18.81 -2.79
C PRO A 39 -9.52 -17.98 -2.35
N GLY A 40 -9.77 -16.85 -3.04
CA GLY A 40 -10.82 -15.89 -2.70
C GLY A 40 -10.46 -14.87 -1.62
N GLY A 41 -9.31 -15.02 -0.94
CA GLY A 41 -8.79 -14.06 0.02
C GLY A 41 -8.29 -12.79 -0.67
N THR A 42 -8.90 -11.64 -0.35
CA THR A 42 -8.43 -10.33 -0.82
C THR A 42 -7.83 -9.54 0.33
N PRO A 43 -6.54 -9.14 0.28
CA PRO A 43 -5.93 -8.37 1.34
C PRO A 43 -6.42 -6.92 1.31
N LEU A 44 -6.65 -6.32 2.48
CA LEU A 44 -6.68 -4.87 2.66
C LEU A 44 -5.32 -4.44 3.22
N PHE A 45 -4.49 -3.80 2.39
CA PHE A 45 -3.21 -3.29 2.88
C PHE A 45 -3.40 -2.01 3.69
N VAL A 46 -3.02 -2.04 4.97
CA VAL A 46 -2.95 -0.86 5.83
C VAL A 46 -1.50 -0.40 5.89
N MET A 47 -1.21 0.77 5.33
CA MET A 47 0.16 1.24 5.08
C MET A 47 0.40 2.61 5.71
N ASP A 48 1.65 2.85 6.13
CA ASP A 48 2.06 4.16 6.61
C ASP A 48 2.37 5.15 5.47
N ARG A 49 2.80 6.37 5.83
CA ARG A 49 3.08 7.47 4.91
C ARG A 49 4.24 7.23 3.93
N GLY A 50 5.17 6.32 4.21
CA GLY A 50 6.24 5.93 3.30
C GLY A 50 5.68 5.32 2.01
N TYR A 51 4.60 4.56 2.12
CA TYR A 51 3.91 3.92 1.01
C TYR A 51 2.98 4.85 0.23
N ALA A 52 2.80 6.11 0.66
CA ALA A 52 1.91 7.09 0.01
C ALA A 52 2.49 7.67 -1.30
N ARG A 53 3.16 6.84 -2.10
CA ARG A 53 3.74 7.19 -3.41
C ARG A 53 2.73 6.93 -4.52
N VAL A 54 2.48 7.94 -5.35
CA VAL A 54 1.47 7.90 -6.43
C VAL A 54 1.65 6.69 -7.35
N ALA A 55 2.89 6.36 -7.70
CA ALA A 55 3.19 5.20 -8.57
C ALA A 55 2.72 3.88 -7.95
N LEU A 56 3.07 3.62 -6.68
CA LEU A 56 2.66 2.40 -5.97
C LEU A 56 1.13 2.33 -5.83
N LEU A 57 0.50 3.43 -5.41
CA LEU A 57 -0.96 3.50 -5.26
C LEU A 57 -1.70 3.29 -6.60
N GLY A 58 -1.10 3.74 -7.71
CA GLY A 58 -1.58 3.49 -9.07
C GLY A 58 -1.50 2.01 -9.44
N GLN A 59 -0.37 1.35 -9.14
CA GLN A 59 -0.18 -0.08 -9.39
C GLN A 59 -1.15 -0.94 -8.58
N LEU A 60 -1.38 -0.62 -7.30
CA LEU A 60 -2.36 -1.31 -6.46
C LEU A 60 -3.78 -1.16 -7.02
N ARG A 61 -4.14 0.04 -7.50
CA ARG A 61 -5.43 0.30 -8.15
C ARG A 61 -5.59 -0.53 -9.43
N GLN A 62 -4.57 -0.59 -10.29
CA GLN A 62 -4.58 -1.40 -11.51
C GLN A 62 -4.72 -2.89 -11.20
N ALA A 63 -4.11 -3.37 -10.12
CA ALA A 63 -4.20 -4.76 -9.67
C ALA A 63 -5.51 -5.10 -8.91
N GLY A 64 -6.43 -4.15 -8.76
CA GLY A 64 -7.68 -4.32 -8.01
C GLY A 64 -7.47 -4.60 -6.53
N ILE A 65 -6.35 -4.14 -5.95
CA ILE A 65 -5.98 -4.42 -4.57
C ILE A 65 -6.42 -3.24 -3.69
N PRO A 66 -7.30 -3.46 -2.69
CA PRO A 66 -7.74 -2.39 -1.81
C PRO A 66 -6.63 -2.02 -0.81
N TYR A 67 -6.59 -0.74 -0.43
CA TYR A 67 -5.62 -0.23 0.53
C TYR A 67 -6.19 0.90 1.38
N LEU A 68 -5.64 1.04 2.58
CA LEU A 68 -5.73 2.20 3.44
C LEU A 68 -4.32 2.72 3.67
N VAL A 69 -4.06 3.99 3.35
CA VAL A 69 -2.73 4.58 3.51
C VAL A 69 -2.80 5.85 4.33
N ARG A 70 -1.90 5.99 5.29
CA ARG A 70 -1.76 7.22 6.06
C ARG A 70 -1.11 8.30 5.20
N GLY A 71 -1.85 9.32 4.80
CA GLY A 71 -1.31 10.48 4.08
C GLY A 71 -0.80 11.59 5.01
N ARG A 72 -0.06 12.56 4.46
CA ARG A 72 0.31 13.80 5.17
C ARG A 72 -0.82 14.83 5.02
N ARG A 73 -1.02 15.71 6.00
CA ARG A 73 -2.11 16.71 5.96
C ARG A 73 -2.03 17.61 4.71
N GLN A 74 -0.84 17.96 4.23
CA GLN A 74 -0.65 18.76 3.03
C GLN A 74 -0.66 17.96 1.71
N THR A 75 -0.80 16.62 1.75
CA THR A 75 -0.86 15.81 0.53
C THR A 75 -2.06 16.24 -0.31
N MET A 76 -1.84 16.63 -1.56
CA MET A 76 -2.92 16.97 -2.47
C MET A 76 -3.65 15.72 -2.93
N VAL A 77 -4.96 15.68 -2.70
CA VAL A 77 -5.84 14.58 -3.10
C VAL A 77 -6.97 15.11 -3.97
N ARG A 78 -7.60 14.18 -4.71
CA ARG A 78 -8.80 14.47 -5.49
C ARG A 78 -9.99 13.70 -4.90
N LEU A 79 -11.02 14.43 -4.49
CA LEU A 79 -12.29 13.89 -4.02
C LEU A 79 -13.38 14.30 -5.02
N GLY A 80 -13.78 13.36 -5.88
CA GLY A 80 -14.65 13.67 -7.02
C GLY A 80 -14.03 14.74 -7.93
N PRO A 81 -14.71 15.86 -8.21
CA PRO A 81 -14.16 16.94 -9.03
C PRO A 81 -13.20 17.87 -8.24
N GLN A 82 -13.22 17.81 -6.90
CA GLN A 82 -12.47 18.75 -6.07
C GLN A 82 -11.03 18.27 -5.85
N ARG A 83 -10.08 19.21 -5.89
CA ARG A 83 -8.69 19.00 -5.53
C ARG A 83 -8.37 19.82 -4.27
N LEU A 84 -7.97 19.14 -3.20
CA LEU A 84 -7.74 19.75 -1.89
C LEU A 84 -6.64 19.02 -1.11
N ALA A 85 -6.07 19.70 -0.12
CA ALA A 85 -5.16 19.05 0.82
C ALA A 85 -5.91 17.99 1.63
N LEU A 86 -5.28 16.84 1.89
CA LEU A 86 -5.88 15.72 2.62
C LEU A 86 -6.44 16.16 3.98
N GLY A 87 -5.75 17.05 4.68
CA GLY A 87 -6.19 17.58 5.97
C GLY A 87 -7.43 18.47 5.91
N ARG A 88 -7.92 18.82 4.72
CA ARG A 88 -9.18 19.56 4.48
C ARG A 88 -10.31 18.66 3.99
N VAL A 89 -10.06 17.36 3.80
CA VAL A 89 -11.10 16.41 3.41
C VAL A 89 -12.09 16.28 4.57
N PRO A 90 -13.40 16.48 4.34
CA PRO A 90 -14.39 16.28 5.38
C PRO A 90 -14.44 14.80 5.76
N TYR A 91 -14.35 14.52 7.06
CA TYR A 91 -14.58 13.20 7.64
C TYR A 91 -15.70 13.32 8.67
N ARG A 92 -16.56 12.30 8.76
CA ARG A 92 -17.62 12.18 9.77
C ARG A 92 -17.20 11.16 10.81
#